data_AF-A0A2N1Z778-F1
#
_entry.id   AF-A0A2N1Z778-F1
#
_cell.length_a   1.000
_cell.length_b   1.000
_cell.length_c   1.000
_cell.angle_alpha   90.00
_cell.angle_beta   90.00
_cell.angle_gamma   90.00
#
_symmetry.space_group_name_H-M   'P 1'
#
loop_
_entity.id
_entity.type
_entity.pdbx_description
1 polymer ?
#
loop_
_entity_poly.entity_id
_entity_poly.type
_entity_poly.pdbx_seq_one_letter_code
_entity_poly.pdbx_strand_id
1 'polypeptide(L)'
;MLESCTTAQERWGGVHKLIDAWLAERKQLITEYNQLHDRSAPDQHPDTALASFCDVLVDYMSAGHFEIYEQLIREAEDFKDQRGLDLAKQLYPRIETITEQAVAFNDLYADTQAVADEAQMQARLNSLGAMLHERFELEDCLIEVLHNAHRDLLSTP
;
A
#
# COMPACT_ATOMS: atom_id res chain seq x y z
N MET A 1 -23.80 23.58 -14.18
CA MET A 1 -23.44 22.29 -14.81
C MET A 1 -22.23 22.52 -15.70
N LEU A 2 -21.03 22.57 -15.12
CA LEU A 2 -19.77 22.73 -15.86
C LEU A 2 -18.63 22.15 -15.02
N GLU A 3 -18.58 20.83 -14.86
CA GLU A 3 -17.41 20.10 -14.38
C GLU A 3 -17.44 18.77 -15.14
N SER A 4 -16.46 18.35 -15.93
CA SER A 4 -15.09 18.83 -16.11
C SER A 4 -14.57 18.17 -17.39
N CYS A 5 -14.15 18.96 -18.39
CA CYS A 5 -13.32 18.44 -19.47
C CYS A 5 -11.87 18.47 -18.94
N THR A 6 -11.53 17.55 -18.03
CA THR A 6 -10.16 17.39 -17.54
C THR A 6 -9.36 16.69 -18.63
N THR A 7 -8.25 17.28 -19.06
CA THR A 7 -7.39 16.65 -20.07
C THR A 7 -6.74 15.39 -19.50
N ALA A 8 -6.37 14.43 -20.36
CA ALA A 8 -5.64 13.23 -19.93
C ALA A 8 -4.36 13.58 -19.15
N GLN A 9 -3.70 14.69 -19.50
CA GLN A 9 -2.52 15.20 -18.82
C GLN A 9 -2.80 15.73 -17.40
N GLU A 10 -3.90 16.49 -17.22
CA GLU A 10 -4.31 16.97 -15.88
C GLU A 10 -4.73 15.81 -14.98
N ARG A 11 -5.43 14.81 -15.53
CA ARG A 11 -5.84 13.60 -14.80
C ARG A 11 -4.62 12.78 -14.38
N TRP A 12 -3.70 12.50 -15.31
CA TRP A 12 -2.44 11.80 -15.03
C TRP A 12 -1.63 12.52 -13.95
N GLY A 13 -1.50 13.85 -14.04
CA GLY A 13 -0.81 14.65 -13.02
C GLY A 13 -1.47 14.61 -11.64
N GLY A 14 -2.79 14.43 -11.58
CA GLY A 14 -3.53 14.18 -10.33
C GLY A 14 -3.22 12.80 -9.74
N VAL A 15 -3.27 11.76 -10.57
CA VAL A 15 -2.95 10.38 -10.16
C VAL A 15 -1.49 10.27 -9.70
N HIS A 16 -0.56 10.95 -10.38
CA HIS A 16 0.85 10.98 -10.00
C HIS A 16 1.05 11.50 -8.57
N LYS A 17 0.35 12.58 -8.20
CA LYS A 17 0.42 13.14 -6.84
C LYS A 17 -0.17 12.21 -5.78
N LEU A 18 -1.24 11.47 -6.12
CA LEU A 18 -1.81 10.47 -5.22
C LEU A 18 -0.82 9.33 -4.98
N ILE A 19 -0.14 8.86 -6.03
CA ILE A 19 0.91 7.85 -5.93
C ILE A 19 2.07 8.36 -5.06
N ASP A 20 2.54 9.60 -5.26
CA ASP A 20 3.60 10.20 -4.45
C ASP A 20 3.25 10.24 -2.95
N ALA A 21 2.01 10.61 -2.61
CA ALA A 21 1.53 10.63 -1.24
C ALA A 21 1.49 9.20 -0.64
N TRP A 22 0.97 8.24 -1.39
CA TRP A 22 0.90 6.84 -0.97
C TRP A 22 2.29 6.21 -0.80
N LEU A 23 3.26 6.54 -1.65
CA LEU A 23 4.66 6.12 -1.48
C LEU A 23 5.34 6.79 -0.27
N ALA A 24 4.86 7.95 0.18
CA ALA A 24 5.30 8.56 1.43
C ALA A 24 4.75 7.78 2.64
N GLU A 25 3.48 7.36 2.61
CA GLU A 25 2.89 6.46 3.62
C GLU A 25 3.63 5.13 3.69
N ARG A 26 4.00 4.53 2.54
CA ARG A 26 4.84 3.33 2.50
C ARG A 26 6.15 3.52 3.26
N LYS A 27 6.82 4.67 3.10
CA LYS A 27 8.07 4.98 3.82
C LYS A 27 7.84 5.10 5.33
N GLN A 28 6.72 5.67 5.74
CA GLN A 28 6.34 5.72 7.15
C GLN A 28 6.13 4.30 7.70
N LEU A 29 5.36 3.45 7.00
CA LEU A 29 5.14 2.06 7.37
C LEU A 29 6.45 1.29 7.55
N ILE A 30 7.40 1.44 6.61
CA ILE A 30 8.72 0.80 6.69
C ILE A 30 9.51 1.32 7.91
N THR A 31 9.41 2.61 8.20
CA THR A 31 10.09 3.22 9.35
C THR A 31 9.55 2.65 10.66
N GLU A 32 8.24 2.56 10.83
CA GLU A 32 7.61 1.99 12.02
C GLU A 32 7.86 0.48 12.15
N TYR A 33 7.83 -0.25 11.03
CA TYR A 33 8.23 -1.66 10.99
C TYR A 33 9.64 -1.87 11.53
N ASN A 34 10.63 -1.09 11.07
CA ASN A 34 12.01 -1.24 11.51
C ASN A 34 12.18 -0.92 13.00
N GLN A 35 11.48 0.12 13.49
CA GLN A 35 11.48 0.45 14.92
C GLN A 35 10.93 -0.71 15.77
N LEU A 36 9.89 -1.38 15.29
CA LEU A 36 9.34 -2.55 15.98
C LEU A 36 10.21 -3.79 15.87
N HIS A 37 10.87 -4.00 14.73
CA HIS A 37 11.76 -5.12 14.50
C HIS A 37 12.99 -5.07 15.43
N ASP A 38 13.55 -3.88 15.61
CA ASP A 38 14.77 -3.68 16.40
C ASP A 38 14.52 -3.45 17.90
N ARG A 39 13.25 -3.47 18.34
CA ARG A 39 12.90 -3.17 19.73
C ARG A 39 13.24 -4.31 20.69
N SER A 40 13.42 -3.95 21.96
CA SER A 40 13.33 -4.90 23.07
C SER A 40 11.88 -5.02 23.55
N ALA A 41 11.57 -6.09 24.30
CA ALA A 41 10.24 -6.28 24.87
C ALA A 41 9.77 -5.00 25.60
N PRO A 42 8.55 -4.52 25.35
CA PRO A 42 8.10 -3.24 25.89
C PRO A 42 7.91 -3.32 27.41
N ASP A 43 8.49 -2.36 28.13
CA ASP A 43 8.39 -2.26 29.58
C ASP A 43 7.08 -1.61 30.05
N GLN A 44 6.30 -1.01 29.13
CA GLN A 44 5.09 -0.24 29.41
C GLN A 44 3.90 -0.74 28.60
N HIS A 45 2.72 -0.71 29.22
CA HIS A 45 1.44 -1.06 28.60
C HIS A 45 0.48 0.13 28.67
N PRO A 46 -0.33 0.38 27.62
CA PRO A 46 -0.37 -0.36 26.35
C PRO A 46 0.85 -0.09 25.47
N ASP A 47 1.11 -1.00 24.53
CA ASP A 47 2.22 -0.89 23.58
C ASP A 47 1.88 0.08 22.45
N THR A 48 2.20 1.36 22.68
CA THR A 48 1.83 2.44 21.76
C THR A 48 2.57 2.39 20.42
N ALA A 49 3.78 1.83 20.38
CA ALA A 49 4.53 1.68 19.14
C ALA A 49 3.89 0.62 18.24
N LEU A 50 3.43 -0.49 18.82
CA LEU A 50 2.73 -1.53 18.09
C LEU A 50 1.36 -1.05 17.59
N ALA A 51 0.62 -0.31 18.41
CA ALA A 51 -0.64 0.31 18.00
C ALA A 51 -0.45 1.31 16.84
N SER A 52 0.55 2.19 16.92
CA SER A 52 0.87 3.14 15.84
C SER A 52 1.16 2.43 14.51
N PHE A 53 1.98 1.38 14.56
CA PHE A 53 2.27 0.60 13.36
C PHE A 53 1.02 -0.04 12.77
N CYS A 54 0.12 -0.55 13.62
CA CYS A 54 -1.15 -1.14 13.17
C CYS A 54 -2.04 -0.09 12.48
N ASP A 55 -2.13 1.12 13.03
CA ASP A 55 -2.88 2.23 12.42
C ASP A 55 -2.32 2.54 11.02
N VAL A 56 -1.00 2.75 10.91
CA VAL A 56 -0.34 3.05 9.63
C VAL A 56 -0.44 1.89 8.64
N LEU A 57 -0.36 0.65 9.11
CA LEU A 57 -0.52 -0.54 8.27
C LEU A 57 -1.91 -0.57 7.61
N VAL A 58 -2.97 -0.37 8.40
CA VAL A 58 -4.35 -0.40 7.90
C VAL A 58 -4.62 0.78 6.99
N ASP A 59 -4.15 1.98 7.34
CA ASP A 59 -4.29 3.17 6.49
C ASP A 59 -3.62 2.93 5.12
N TYR A 60 -2.39 2.42 5.10
CA TYR A 60 -1.65 2.12 3.87
C TYR A 60 -2.32 1.03 3.03
N MET A 61 -2.85 -0.04 3.66
CA MET A 61 -3.62 -1.06 2.96
C MET A 61 -4.89 -0.47 2.32
N SER A 62 -5.60 0.36 3.10
CA SER A 62 -6.90 0.93 2.73
C SER A 62 -6.77 1.94 1.59
N ALA A 63 -5.77 2.83 1.64
CA ALA A 63 -5.48 3.77 0.56
C ALA A 63 -5.21 3.05 -0.76
N GLY A 64 -4.48 1.94 -0.71
CA GLY A 64 -4.26 1.06 -1.87
C GLY A 64 -5.58 0.59 -2.49
N HIS A 65 -6.41 -0.11 -1.71
CA HIS A 65 -7.64 -0.76 -2.19
C HIS A 65 -8.77 0.21 -2.58
N PHE A 66 -8.95 1.29 -1.83
CA PHE A 66 -10.12 2.17 -1.99
C PHE A 66 -9.85 3.42 -2.84
N GLU A 67 -8.59 3.71 -3.15
CA GLU A 67 -8.25 4.90 -3.95
C GLU A 67 -7.24 4.57 -5.05
N ILE A 68 -6.03 4.16 -4.69
CA ILE A 68 -4.91 4.12 -5.64
C ILE A 68 -5.13 3.11 -6.76
N TYR A 69 -5.51 1.88 -6.42
CA TYR A 69 -5.75 0.81 -7.38
C TYR A 69 -6.87 1.16 -8.37
N GLU A 70 -7.92 1.81 -7.90
CA GLU A 70 -9.01 2.27 -8.77
C GLU A 70 -8.52 3.34 -9.76
N GLN A 71 -7.71 4.30 -9.31
CA GLN A 71 -7.16 5.34 -10.18
C GLN A 71 -6.21 4.76 -11.24
N LEU A 72 -5.36 3.80 -10.86
CA LEU A 72 -4.46 3.11 -11.80
C LEU A 72 -5.23 2.33 -12.88
N ILE A 73 -6.28 1.59 -12.49
CA ILE A 73 -7.13 0.88 -13.46
C ILE A 73 -7.81 1.86 -14.40
N ARG A 74 -8.43 2.92 -13.87
CA ARG A 74 -9.13 3.91 -14.68
C ARG A 74 -8.18 4.63 -15.66
N GLU A 75 -6.94 4.88 -15.25
CA GLU A 75 -5.94 5.45 -16.14
C GLU A 75 -5.63 4.49 -17.29
N ALA A 76 -5.37 3.21 -17.02
CA ALA A 76 -5.17 2.22 -18.07
C ALA A 76 -6.39 2.06 -19.00
N GLU A 77 -7.61 2.19 -18.49
CA GLU A 77 -8.84 2.22 -19.31
C GLU A 77 -8.88 3.44 -20.25
N ASP A 78 -8.55 4.64 -19.75
CA ASP A 78 -8.51 5.87 -20.56
C ASP A 78 -7.51 5.77 -21.71
N PHE A 79 -6.34 5.16 -21.46
CA PHE A 79 -5.30 4.92 -22.47
C PHE A 79 -5.53 3.65 -23.31
N LYS A 80 -6.58 2.87 -23.02
CA LYS A 80 -6.92 1.59 -23.67
C LYS A 80 -5.79 0.56 -23.56
N ASP A 81 -5.05 0.56 -22.45
CA ASP A 81 -3.99 -0.41 -22.18
C ASP A 81 -4.56 -1.73 -21.65
N GLN A 82 -5.07 -2.55 -22.58
CA GLN A 82 -5.60 -3.87 -22.25
C GLN A 82 -4.54 -4.78 -21.60
N ARG A 83 -3.28 -4.64 -21.99
CA ARG A 83 -2.20 -5.48 -21.47
C ARG A 83 -1.90 -5.14 -20.02
N GLY A 84 -1.86 -3.85 -19.68
CA GLY A 84 -1.75 -3.42 -18.29
C GLY A 84 -2.90 -3.91 -17.43
N LEU A 85 -4.14 -3.75 -17.91
CA LEU A 85 -5.34 -4.25 -17.21
C LEU A 85 -5.31 -5.76 -16.95
N ASP A 86 -4.84 -6.55 -17.92
CA ASP A 86 -4.75 -8.00 -17.77
C ASP A 86 -3.64 -8.41 -16.78
N LEU A 87 -2.51 -7.69 -16.76
CA LEU A 87 -1.49 -7.88 -15.74
C LEU A 87 -2.02 -7.55 -14.35
N ALA A 88 -2.70 -6.41 -14.21
CA ALA A 88 -3.26 -5.98 -12.92
C ALA A 88 -4.15 -7.07 -12.32
N LYS A 89 -5.07 -7.64 -13.13
CA LYS A 89 -5.93 -8.77 -12.73
C LYS A 89 -5.18 -10.01 -12.23
N GLN A 90 -3.95 -10.24 -12.71
CA GLN A 90 -3.12 -11.36 -12.25
C GLN A 90 -2.45 -11.05 -10.90
N LEU A 91 -2.11 -9.79 -10.64
CA LEU A 91 -1.43 -9.38 -9.41
C LEU A 91 -2.40 -9.16 -8.23
N TYR A 92 -3.61 -8.65 -8.51
CA TYR A 92 -4.63 -8.35 -7.48
C TYR A 92 -4.88 -9.47 -6.46
N PRO A 93 -5.06 -10.75 -6.87
CA PRO A 93 -5.34 -11.81 -5.91
C PRO A 93 -4.23 -11.99 -4.86
N ARG A 94 -2.96 -11.77 -5.27
CA ARG A 94 -1.84 -11.88 -4.33
C ARG A 94 -1.79 -10.68 -3.37
N ILE A 95 -2.07 -9.49 -3.87
CA ILE A 95 -2.18 -8.28 -3.04
C ILE A 95 -3.29 -8.45 -2.01
N GLU A 96 -4.46 -8.94 -2.41
CA GLU A 96 -5.60 -9.20 -1.53
C GLU A 96 -5.24 -10.21 -0.42
N THR A 97 -4.59 -11.33 -0.79
CA THR A 97 -4.10 -12.31 0.18
C THR A 97 -3.15 -11.68 1.21
N ILE A 98 -2.26 -10.78 0.79
CA ILE A 98 -1.35 -10.11 1.72
C ILE A 98 -2.11 -9.12 2.62
N THR A 99 -3.11 -8.40 2.07
CA THR A 99 -3.97 -7.51 2.84
C THR A 99 -4.74 -8.26 3.92
N GLU A 100 -5.29 -9.44 3.64
CA GLU A 100 -5.97 -10.28 4.64
C GLU A 100 -5.03 -10.62 5.81
N GLN A 101 -3.77 -10.93 5.52
CA GLN A 101 -2.76 -11.23 6.54
C GLN A 101 -2.37 -10.01 7.37
N ALA A 102 -2.31 -8.83 6.73
CA ALA A 102 -2.07 -7.55 7.42
C ALA A 102 -3.25 -7.19 8.35
N VAL A 103 -4.49 -7.37 7.89
CA VAL A 103 -5.70 -7.18 8.71
C VAL A 103 -5.71 -8.15 9.88
N ALA A 104 -5.40 -9.42 9.65
CA ALA A 104 -5.31 -10.41 10.72
C ALA A 104 -4.22 -10.07 11.75
N PHE A 105 -3.11 -9.45 11.33
CA PHE A 105 -2.10 -8.92 12.26
C PHE A 105 -2.66 -7.75 13.07
N ASN A 106 -3.31 -6.79 12.42
CA ASN A 106 -3.94 -5.65 13.07
C ASN A 106 -4.98 -6.09 14.12
N ASP A 107 -5.87 -7.01 13.78
CA ASP A 107 -6.92 -7.53 14.67
C ASP A 107 -6.34 -8.16 15.96
N LEU A 108 -5.12 -8.70 15.88
CA LEU A 108 -4.43 -9.29 17.02
C LEU A 108 -3.74 -8.28 17.91
N TYR A 109 -3.33 -7.11 17.39
CA TYR A 109 -2.34 -6.24 18.03
C TYR A 109 -2.75 -4.77 18.18
N ALA A 110 -3.80 -4.30 17.49
CA ALA A 110 -4.21 -2.89 17.52
C ALA A 110 -4.71 -2.42 18.90
N ASP A 111 -5.34 -3.29 19.68
CA ASP A 111 -5.94 -2.95 21.00
C ASP A 111 -5.41 -3.82 22.15
N THR A 112 -4.21 -4.39 22.00
CA THR A 112 -3.65 -5.27 23.04
C THR A 112 -3.16 -4.48 24.26
N GLN A 113 -3.98 -4.47 25.32
CA GLN A 113 -3.60 -4.00 26.66
C GLN A 113 -2.60 -4.92 27.38
N ALA A 114 -2.38 -6.14 26.87
CA ALA A 114 -1.44 -7.11 27.40
C ALA A 114 -0.57 -7.64 26.26
N VAL A 115 0.75 -7.51 26.41
CA VAL A 115 1.73 -8.03 25.44
C VAL A 115 1.51 -9.53 25.28
N ALA A 116 1.05 -9.93 24.10
CA ALA A 116 1.29 -11.28 23.61
C ALA A 116 2.81 -11.51 23.65
N ASP A 117 3.25 -12.69 24.07
CA ASP A 117 4.66 -13.13 24.05
C ASP A 117 5.47 -12.40 22.96
N GLU A 118 6.40 -11.52 23.36
CA GLU A 118 7.16 -10.66 22.43
C GLU A 118 7.85 -11.50 21.36
N ALA A 119 8.30 -12.73 21.68
CA ALA A 119 8.89 -13.62 20.70
C ALA A 119 7.87 -14.06 19.63
N GLN A 120 6.62 -14.30 20.04
CA GLN A 120 5.54 -14.61 19.11
C GLN A 120 5.17 -13.38 18.26
N MET A 121 5.09 -12.20 18.86
CA MET A 121 4.82 -10.95 18.13
C MET A 121 5.92 -10.70 17.09
N GLN A 122 7.20 -10.78 17.47
CA GLN A 122 8.34 -10.63 16.56
C GLN A 122 8.31 -11.67 15.42
N ALA A 123 7.96 -12.92 15.71
CA ALA A 123 7.83 -13.94 14.67
C ALA A 123 6.73 -13.61 13.64
N ARG A 124 5.59 -13.07 14.10
CA ARG A 124 4.51 -12.63 13.21
C ARG A 124 4.89 -11.36 12.44
N LEU A 125 5.54 -10.41 13.10
CA LEU A 125 6.04 -9.19 12.47
C LEU A 125 7.00 -9.54 11.33
N ASN A 126 7.95 -10.44 11.55
CA ASN A 126 8.88 -10.90 10.52
C ASN A 126 8.18 -11.56 9.32
N SER A 127 7.17 -12.40 9.59
CA SER A 127 6.34 -13.00 8.54
C SER A 127 5.59 -11.93 7.73
N LEU A 128 4.99 -10.95 8.43
CA LEU A 128 4.32 -9.82 7.81
C LEU A 128 5.29 -8.98 6.96
N GLY A 129 6.50 -8.70 7.45
CA GLY A 129 7.52 -7.96 6.72
C GLY A 129 7.91 -8.60 5.39
N ALA A 130 8.06 -9.93 5.36
CA ALA A 130 8.32 -10.66 4.11
C ALA A 130 7.16 -10.51 3.10
N MET A 131 5.92 -10.57 3.58
CA MET A 131 4.74 -10.38 2.73
C MET A 131 4.58 -8.92 2.27
N LEU A 132 4.89 -7.94 3.13
CA LEU A 132 4.89 -6.52 2.77
C LEU A 132 5.92 -6.23 1.69
N HIS A 133 7.11 -6.83 1.77
CA HIS A 133 8.13 -6.70 0.73
C HIS A 133 7.61 -7.18 -0.63
N GLU A 134 7.01 -8.38 -0.68
CA GLU A 134 6.38 -8.89 -1.90
C GLU A 134 5.25 -7.96 -2.38
N ARG A 135 4.41 -7.45 -1.47
CA ARG A 135 3.37 -6.48 -1.83
C ARG A 135 3.96 -5.23 -2.49
N PHE A 136 5.04 -4.68 -1.95
CA PHE A 136 5.69 -3.50 -2.53
C PHE A 136 6.19 -3.77 -3.95
N GLU A 137 6.76 -4.93 -4.23
CA GLU A 137 7.19 -5.30 -5.59
C GLU A 137 6.00 -5.41 -6.56
N LEU A 138 4.88 -5.98 -6.10
CA LEU A 138 3.64 -6.07 -6.89
C LEU A 138 3.07 -4.69 -7.19
N GLU A 139 3.07 -3.80 -6.20
CA GLU A 139 2.59 -2.43 -6.35
C GLU A 139 3.49 -1.59 -7.25
N ASP A 140 4.80 -1.75 -7.15
CA ASP A 140 5.74 -1.09 -8.05
C ASP A 140 5.53 -1.56 -9.50
N CYS A 141 5.21 -2.84 -9.69
CA CYS A 141 4.82 -3.37 -11.00
C CYS A 141 3.50 -2.76 -11.50
N LEU A 142 2.50 -2.59 -10.62
CA LEU A 142 1.25 -1.90 -10.98
C LEU A 142 1.49 -0.45 -11.39
N ILE A 143 2.28 0.31 -10.61
CA ILE A 143 2.61 1.71 -10.92
C ILE A 143 3.35 1.80 -12.26
N GLU A 144 4.33 0.92 -12.49
CA GLU A 144 5.12 0.95 -13.71
C GLU A 144 4.26 0.70 -14.95
N VAL A 145 3.40 -0.31 -14.89
CA VAL A 145 2.62 -0.75 -16.05
C VAL A 145 1.38 0.10 -16.28
N LEU A 146 0.71 0.56 -15.22
CA LEU A 146 -0.57 1.27 -15.34
C LEU A 146 -0.44 2.79 -15.31
N HIS A 147 0.72 3.33 -14.92
CA HIS A 147 0.91 4.78 -14.80
C HIS A 147 2.15 5.31 -15.52
N ASN A 148 3.33 4.76 -15.23
CA ASN A 148 4.57 5.25 -15.84
C ASN A 148 4.62 5.00 -17.35
N ALA A 149 4.06 3.88 -17.82
CA ALA A 149 3.94 3.55 -19.24
C ALA A 149 3.20 4.63 -20.06
N HIS A 150 2.28 5.37 -19.44
CA HIS A 150 1.49 6.42 -20.10
C HIS A 150 2.19 7.79 -20.14
N ARG A 151 3.22 8.00 -19.31
CA ARG A 151 3.98 9.26 -19.26
C ARG A 151 4.56 9.64 -20.62
N ASP A 152 5.12 8.65 -21.32
CA ASP A 152 5.77 8.87 -22.61
C ASP A 152 4.74 9.16 -23.72
N LEU A 153 3.53 8.61 -23.60
CA LEU A 153 2.42 8.88 -24.53
C LEU A 153 1.93 10.33 -24.43
N LEU A 154 1.95 10.90 -23.22
CA LEU A 154 1.59 12.30 -22.96
C LEU A 154 2.65 13.31 -23.44
N SER A 155 3.86 12.85 -23.76
CA SER A 155 4.98 13.71 -24.19
C SER A 155 5.12 13.82 -25.72
N THR A 156 4.22 13.17 -26.48
CA THR A 156 4.26 13.19 -27.94
C THR A 156 3.52 14.43 -28.46
N PRO A 157 4.20 15.33 -29.23
CA PRO A 157 3.62 16.59 -29.73
C PRO A 157 2.56 16.41 -30.82
#